data_AF-A0A0D2EIW8-F1
#
_entry.id   AF-A0A0D2EIW8-F1
#
_cell.length_a   1.000
_cell.length_b   1.000
_cell.length_c   1.000
_cell.angle_alpha   90.00
_cell.angle_beta   90.00
_cell.angle_gamma   90.00
#
_symmetry.space_group_name_H-M   'P 1'
#
loop_
_entity.id
_entity.type
_entity.pdbx_description
1 polymer ?
#
loop_
_entity_poly.entity_id
_entity_poly.type
_entity_poly.pdbx_seq_one_letter_code
_entity_poly.pdbx_strand_id
1 'polypeptide(L)'
;MTDSPNPYKTYVPSVPAAIIAAIVFGVLTIAHTFFLFKKKRWSSIPIMIGGLFEVIGFLARADSHYHLDEKGPYIVQTLLIFLAPILLAASVYMFLGRLIIAAGGQAYSFIRVNWLTKIFVAGDIICFLVQAGGASILVNATSKSAVNNAQNIILFGLVLQILFFFLFLSVAVVWQVRVRSQPLWRISIESGLPLARMLWSLYLVGVLITVRSIYRLAEYKGGQDGYLITHEWPAYLLDAFLMAIVMAVTLVWYSVELSGKKAQQGLHLRVMSDV
;
A
#
# COMPACT_ATOMS: atom_id res chain seq x y z
N MET A 1 13.43 17.29 -36.63
CA MET A 1 13.85 16.63 -35.38
C MET A 1 12.84 15.53 -35.15
N THR A 2 13.24 14.29 -35.40
CA THR A 2 12.37 13.11 -35.34
C THR A 2 12.01 12.85 -33.88
N ASP A 3 10.78 13.19 -33.49
CA ASP A 3 10.21 12.80 -32.20
C ASP A 3 10.17 11.27 -32.14
N SER A 4 11.23 10.66 -31.62
CA SER A 4 11.19 9.27 -31.18
C SER A 4 10.02 9.16 -30.20
N PRO A 5 9.13 8.16 -30.33
CA PRO A 5 7.97 7.98 -29.46
C PRO A 5 8.39 7.48 -28.07
N ASN A 6 9.23 8.24 -27.37
CA ASN A 6 9.66 7.95 -26.02
C ASN A 6 8.56 8.38 -25.03
N PRO A 7 7.84 7.46 -24.36
CA PRO A 7 6.81 7.81 -23.39
C PRO A 7 7.39 8.52 -22.15
N TYR A 8 8.69 8.39 -21.90
CA TYR A 8 9.41 9.10 -20.83
C TYR A 8 9.85 10.52 -21.24
N LYS A 9 9.64 10.91 -22.51
CA LYS A 9 10.00 12.19 -23.15
C LYS A 9 11.47 12.60 -23.02
N THR A 10 11.88 13.01 -21.82
CA THR A 10 13.11 13.75 -21.53
C THR A 10 14.22 12.92 -20.89
N TYR A 11 13.95 11.70 -20.42
CA TYR A 11 14.98 10.82 -19.86
C TYR A 11 14.83 9.36 -20.28
N VAL A 12 15.91 8.61 -20.08
CA VAL A 12 15.98 7.16 -20.30
C VAL A 12 16.07 6.49 -18.92
N PRO A 13 15.21 5.51 -18.58
CA PRO A 13 15.24 4.85 -17.27
C PRO A 13 16.58 4.20 -16.95
N SER A 14 17.06 4.30 -15.71
CA SER A 14 18.31 3.70 -15.27
C SER A 14 18.15 2.19 -15.02
N VAL A 15 18.81 1.36 -15.84
CA VAL A 15 18.85 -0.10 -15.64
C VAL A 15 19.42 -0.48 -14.27
N PRO A 16 20.56 0.07 -13.82
CA PRO A 16 21.09 -0.28 -12.50
C PRO A 16 20.10 0.02 -11.36
N ALA A 17 19.43 1.17 -11.38
CA ALA A 17 18.46 1.53 -10.36
C ALA A 17 17.25 0.58 -10.37
N ALA A 18 16.73 0.27 -11.56
CA ALA A 18 15.58 -0.62 -11.72
C ALA A 18 15.91 -2.05 -11.25
N ILE A 19 17.08 -2.57 -11.60
CA ILE A 19 17.52 -3.91 -11.17
C ILE A 19 17.74 -3.97 -9.66
N ILE A 20 18.36 -2.95 -9.04
CA ILE A 20 18.53 -2.90 -7.59
C ILE A 20 17.16 -2.91 -6.89
N ALA A 21 16.21 -2.11 -7.36
CA ALA A 21 14.85 -2.11 -6.82
C ALA A 21 14.19 -3.49 -6.97
N ALA A 22 14.26 -4.11 -8.15
CA ALA A 22 13.72 -5.44 -8.41
C ALA A 22 14.33 -6.50 -7.47
N ILE A 23 15.64 -6.45 -7.20
CA ILE A 23 16.31 -7.36 -6.25
C ILE A 23 15.78 -7.14 -4.82
N VAL A 24 15.67 -5.89 -4.37
CA VAL A 24 15.17 -5.57 -3.02
C VAL A 24 13.73 -6.08 -2.84
N PHE A 25 12.84 -5.78 -3.77
CA PHE A 25 11.47 -6.28 -3.74
C PHE A 25 11.41 -7.80 -3.90
N GLY A 26 12.31 -8.41 -4.67
CA GLY A 26 12.43 -9.85 -4.83
C GLY A 26 12.76 -10.55 -3.51
N VAL A 27 13.79 -10.06 -2.81
CA VAL A 27 14.19 -10.59 -1.49
C VAL A 27 13.06 -10.45 -0.47
N LEU A 28 12.42 -9.28 -0.40
CA LEU A 28 11.29 -9.05 0.51
C LEU A 28 10.09 -9.94 0.17
N THR A 29 9.77 -10.10 -1.11
CA THR A 29 8.70 -10.98 -1.58
C THR A 29 8.98 -12.43 -1.21
N ILE A 30 10.19 -12.93 -1.44
CA ILE A 30 10.61 -14.28 -1.04
C ILE A 30 10.45 -14.47 0.47
N ALA A 31 10.88 -13.50 1.28
CA ALA A 31 10.70 -13.55 2.73
C ALA A 31 9.21 -13.63 3.12
N HIS A 32 8.36 -12.79 2.52
CA HIS A 32 6.91 -12.82 2.73
C HIS A 32 6.29 -14.17 2.33
N THR A 33 6.69 -14.72 1.19
CA THR A 33 6.23 -16.04 0.71
C THR A 33 6.65 -17.15 1.67
N PHE A 34 7.90 -17.15 2.11
CA PHE A 34 8.41 -18.13 3.08
C PHE A 34 7.59 -18.11 4.39
N PHE A 35 7.40 -16.93 4.98
CA PHE A 35 6.62 -16.80 6.21
C PHE A 35 5.12 -17.07 6.01
N LEU A 36 4.56 -16.71 4.85
CA LEU A 36 3.18 -17.00 4.46
C LEU A 36 2.89 -18.49 4.56
N PHE A 37 3.74 -19.33 3.94
CA PHE A 37 3.57 -20.78 3.97
C PHE A 37 3.95 -21.39 5.32
N LYS A 38 5.09 -20.98 5.92
CA LYS A 38 5.55 -21.53 7.21
C LYS A 38 4.58 -21.25 8.35
N LYS A 39 3.94 -20.07 8.38
CA LYS A 39 3.02 -19.65 9.44
C LYS A 39 1.54 -19.73 9.03
N LYS A 40 1.23 -20.19 7.81
CA LYS A 40 -0.13 -20.30 7.23
C LYS A 40 -0.95 -19.00 7.35
N ARG A 41 -0.31 -17.85 7.10
CA ARG A 41 -0.90 -16.51 7.28
C ARG A 41 -1.55 -15.99 6.00
N TRP A 42 -2.58 -16.68 5.50
CA TRP A 42 -3.24 -16.36 4.23
C TRP A 42 -3.78 -14.92 4.10
N SER A 43 -3.95 -14.18 5.19
CA SER A 43 -4.28 -12.75 5.12
C SER A 43 -3.18 -11.88 4.51
N SER A 44 -1.95 -12.36 4.43
CA SER A 44 -0.81 -11.62 3.87
C SER A 44 -0.58 -11.91 2.38
N ILE A 45 -1.51 -12.62 1.71
CA ILE A 45 -1.46 -12.84 0.25
C ILE A 45 -1.36 -11.52 -0.52
N PRO A 46 -2.11 -10.45 -0.21
CA PRO A 46 -2.01 -9.22 -0.98
C PRO A 46 -0.62 -8.57 -0.88
N ILE A 47 0.08 -8.67 0.26
CA ILE A 47 1.48 -8.22 0.39
C ILE A 47 2.40 -8.96 -0.58
N MET A 48 2.26 -10.28 -0.67
CA MET A 48 3.05 -11.10 -1.58
C MET A 48 2.79 -10.72 -3.05
N ILE A 49 1.51 -10.57 -3.43
CA ILE A 49 1.14 -10.16 -4.80
C ILE A 49 1.64 -8.75 -5.09
N GLY A 50 1.51 -7.81 -4.15
CA GLY A 50 2.05 -6.46 -4.28
C GLY A 50 3.56 -6.46 -4.47
N GLY A 51 4.29 -7.28 -3.72
CA GLY A 51 5.73 -7.47 -3.90
C GLY A 51 6.10 -8.01 -5.28
N LEU A 52 5.35 -8.99 -5.81
CA LEU A 52 5.54 -9.49 -7.18
C LEU A 52 5.27 -8.40 -8.22
N PHE A 53 4.27 -7.55 -8.02
CA PHE A 53 3.99 -6.43 -8.92
C PHE A 53 5.12 -5.41 -8.93
N GLU A 54 5.73 -5.10 -7.78
CA GLU A 54 6.92 -4.24 -7.74
C GLU A 54 8.08 -4.89 -8.50
N VAL A 55 8.37 -6.18 -8.28
CA VAL A 55 9.45 -6.88 -9.00
C VAL A 55 9.24 -6.83 -10.51
N ILE A 56 8.07 -7.24 -11.00
CA ILE A 56 7.77 -7.27 -12.43
C ILE A 56 7.75 -5.84 -12.99
N GLY A 57 7.22 -4.88 -12.23
CA GLY A 57 7.18 -3.47 -12.61
C GLY A 57 8.57 -2.89 -12.80
N PHE A 58 9.50 -3.12 -11.87
CA PHE A 58 10.89 -2.65 -12.01
C PHE A 58 11.67 -3.41 -13.08
N LEU A 59 11.39 -4.69 -13.32
CA LEU A 59 11.97 -5.40 -14.47
C LEU A 59 11.47 -4.85 -15.81
N ALA A 60 10.17 -4.55 -15.93
CA ALA A 60 9.61 -3.88 -17.11
C ALA A 60 10.15 -2.46 -17.28
N ARG A 61 10.47 -1.77 -16.18
CA ARG A 61 11.17 -0.47 -16.22
C ARG A 61 12.61 -0.60 -16.72
N ALA A 62 13.33 -1.66 -16.33
CA ALA A 62 14.65 -1.96 -16.87
C ALA A 62 14.59 -2.30 -18.37
N ASP A 63 13.59 -3.06 -18.80
CA ASP A 63 13.37 -3.39 -20.21
C ASP A 63 13.02 -2.16 -21.06
N SER A 64 12.24 -1.23 -20.49
CA SER A 64 11.90 0.04 -21.14
C SER A 64 13.13 0.90 -21.51
N HIS A 65 14.29 0.68 -20.88
CA HIS A 65 15.54 1.34 -21.26
C HIS A 65 15.95 0.99 -22.70
N TYR A 66 15.74 -0.26 -23.11
CA TYR A 66 16.13 -0.78 -24.42
C TYR A 66 15.02 -0.62 -25.47
N HIS A 67 13.74 -0.58 -25.04
CA HIS A 67 12.56 -0.48 -25.91
C HIS A 67 11.79 0.82 -25.68
N LEU A 68 12.45 1.97 -25.88
CA LEU A 68 11.87 3.30 -25.61
C LEU A 68 10.72 3.66 -26.55
N ASP A 69 10.65 3.06 -27.73
CA ASP A 69 9.59 3.24 -28.73
C ASP A 69 8.36 2.36 -28.47
N GLU A 70 8.48 1.38 -27.57
CA GLU A 70 7.39 0.48 -27.21
C GLU A 70 6.59 0.98 -26.00
N LYS A 71 5.27 1.13 -26.19
CA LYS A 71 4.37 1.50 -25.10
C LYS A 71 4.13 0.34 -24.10
N GLY A 72 4.39 -0.90 -24.50
CA GLY A 72 4.09 -2.11 -23.72
C GLY A 72 4.79 -2.13 -22.35
N PRO A 73 6.14 -2.15 -22.33
CA PRO A 73 6.91 -2.13 -21.08
C PRO A 73 6.55 -0.94 -20.17
N TYR A 74 6.35 0.25 -20.76
CA TYR A 74 5.92 1.46 -20.04
C TYR A 74 4.54 1.32 -19.38
N ILE A 75 3.57 0.72 -20.06
CA ILE A 75 2.23 0.49 -19.51
C ILE A 75 2.31 -0.54 -18.38
N VAL A 76 3.04 -1.64 -18.57
CA VAL A 76 3.19 -2.71 -17.58
C VAL A 76 3.81 -2.17 -16.29
N GLN A 77 4.95 -1.48 -16.37
CA GLN A 77 5.58 -0.90 -15.17
C GLN A 77 4.68 0.11 -14.47
N THR A 78 4.01 1.00 -15.22
CA THR A 78 3.11 2.02 -14.63
C THR A 78 1.96 1.36 -13.87
N LEU A 79 1.28 0.38 -14.49
CA LEU A 79 0.13 -0.28 -13.86
C LEU A 79 0.54 -1.11 -12.64
N LEU A 80 1.62 -1.89 -12.74
CA LEU A 80 2.03 -2.77 -11.64
C LEU A 80 2.58 -1.99 -10.45
N ILE A 81 3.42 -0.98 -10.68
CA ILE A 81 3.95 -0.10 -9.62
C ILE A 81 2.83 0.71 -8.97
N PHE A 82 1.76 1.06 -9.70
CA PHE A 82 0.58 1.72 -9.13
C PHE A 82 -0.35 0.78 -8.36
N LEU A 83 -0.43 -0.49 -8.75
CA LEU A 83 -1.33 -1.46 -8.13
C LEU A 83 -0.72 -2.10 -6.87
N ALA A 84 0.60 -2.27 -6.81
CA ALA A 84 1.30 -2.84 -5.66
C ALA A 84 0.96 -2.19 -4.30
N PRO A 85 0.95 -0.85 -4.14
CA PRO A 85 0.67 -0.18 -2.87
C PRO A 85 -0.77 -0.31 -2.45
N ILE A 86 -1.70 -0.47 -3.40
CA ILE A 86 -3.12 -0.72 -3.10
C ILE A 86 -3.25 -2.08 -2.43
N LEU A 87 -2.49 -3.08 -2.89
CA LEU A 87 -2.45 -4.40 -2.25
C LEU A 87 -1.75 -4.35 -0.87
N LEU A 88 -0.72 -3.52 -0.72
CA LEU A 88 -0.10 -3.26 0.58
C LEU A 88 -1.09 -2.58 1.54
N ALA A 89 -1.82 -1.56 1.10
CA ALA A 89 -2.86 -0.88 1.87
C ALA A 89 -3.99 -1.84 2.27
N ALA A 90 -4.47 -2.67 1.33
CA ALA A 90 -5.46 -3.71 1.59
C ALA A 90 -5.01 -4.64 2.74
N SER A 91 -3.72 -5.00 2.76
CA SER A 91 -3.15 -5.83 3.82
C SER A 91 -3.15 -5.12 5.18
N VAL A 92 -2.92 -3.81 5.21
CA VAL A 92 -3.03 -2.98 6.43
C VAL A 92 -4.46 -2.99 6.96
N TYR A 93 -5.46 -2.86 6.08
CA TYR A 93 -6.87 -2.88 6.49
C TYR A 93 -7.27 -4.25 7.06
N MET A 94 -6.84 -5.33 6.40
CA MET A 94 -7.05 -6.70 6.87
C MET A 94 -6.36 -6.95 8.21
N PHE A 95 -5.15 -6.45 8.38
CA PHE A 95 -4.37 -6.59 9.61
C PHE A 95 -5.05 -5.86 10.77
N LEU A 96 -5.51 -4.61 10.57
CA LEU A 96 -6.28 -3.88 11.58
C LEU A 96 -7.52 -4.66 12.00
N GLY A 97 -8.31 -5.15 11.04
CA GLY A 97 -9.53 -5.89 11.36
C GLY A 97 -9.25 -7.14 12.21
N ARG A 98 -8.18 -7.89 11.89
CA ARG A 98 -7.75 -9.03 12.70
C ARG A 98 -7.23 -8.64 14.07
N LEU A 99 -6.53 -7.51 14.17
CA LEU A 99 -6.04 -6.96 15.43
C LEU A 99 -7.19 -6.56 16.35
N ILE A 100 -8.23 -5.91 15.80
CA ILE A 100 -9.45 -5.55 16.52
C ILE A 100 -10.14 -6.81 17.09
N ILE A 101 -10.27 -7.87 16.27
CA ILE A 101 -10.87 -9.14 16.70
C ILE A 101 -10.02 -9.83 17.76
N ALA A 102 -8.71 -9.88 17.59
CA ALA A 102 -7.79 -10.51 18.54
C ALA A 102 -7.78 -9.81 19.89
N ALA A 103 -7.95 -8.49 19.91
CA ALA A 103 -8.06 -7.69 21.13
C ALA A 103 -9.46 -7.73 21.79
N GLY A 104 -10.44 -8.42 21.21
CA GLY A 104 -11.83 -8.40 21.69
C GLY A 104 -12.50 -7.02 21.57
N GLY A 105 -11.95 -6.13 20.75
CA GLY A 105 -12.32 -4.72 20.69
C GLY A 105 -13.39 -4.38 19.65
N GLN A 106 -14.15 -5.36 19.14
CA GLN A 106 -15.09 -5.18 18.03
C GLN A 106 -16.15 -4.11 18.32
N ALA A 107 -16.65 -4.04 19.56
CA ALA A 107 -17.68 -3.09 19.98
C ALA A 107 -17.21 -1.62 19.96
N TYR A 108 -15.90 -1.39 20.01
CA TYR A 108 -15.30 -0.05 20.05
C TYR A 108 -14.93 0.49 18.66
N SER A 109 -15.02 -0.36 17.63
CA SER A 109 -14.78 0.04 16.24
C SER A 109 -15.98 0.79 15.68
N PHE A 110 -15.76 1.98 15.13
CA PHE A 110 -16.82 2.78 14.50
C PHE A 110 -17.42 2.08 13.28
N ILE A 111 -16.57 1.41 12.50
CA ILE A 111 -16.97 0.60 11.34
C ILE A 111 -16.93 -0.87 11.76
N ARG A 112 -17.99 -1.62 11.44
CA ARG A 112 -17.98 -3.08 11.66
C ARG A 112 -16.78 -3.70 10.95
N VAL A 113 -16.02 -4.52 11.67
CA VAL A 113 -14.76 -5.10 11.19
C VAL A 113 -14.92 -5.83 9.84
N ASN A 114 -16.04 -6.52 9.63
CA ASN A 114 -16.33 -7.24 8.38
C ASN A 114 -16.52 -6.33 7.15
N TRP A 115 -16.89 -5.06 7.39
CA TRP A 115 -17.07 -4.04 6.35
C TRP A 115 -15.83 -3.16 6.20
N LEU A 116 -15.03 -3.01 7.24
CA LEU A 116 -13.84 -2.16 7.25
C LEU A 116 -12.94 -2.44 6.04
N THR A 117 -12.50 -3.70 5.87
CA THR A 117 -11.64 -4.05 4.73
C THR A 117 -12.35 -3.85 3.40
N LYS A 118 -13.64 -4.22 3.30
CA LYS A 118 -14.38 -4.17 2.03
C LYS A 118 -14.54 -2.74 1.52
N ILE A 119 -14.88 -1.81 2.42
CA ILE A 119 -15.12 -0.40 2.08
C ILE A 119 -13.83 0.24 1.58
N PHE A 120 -12.73 0.10 2.34
CA PHE A 120 -11.48 0.77 1.98
C PHE A 120 -10.80 0.16 0.74
N VAL A 121 -10.81 -1.18 0.60
CA VAL A 121 -10.30 -1.82 -0.63
C VAL A 121 -11.14 -1.44 -1.84
N ALA A 122 -12.47 -1.41 -1.73
CA ALA A 122 -13.33 -0.98 -2.83
C ALA A 122 -13.07 0.48 -3.21
N GLY A 123 -12.87 1.35 -2.21
CA GLY A 123 -12.48 2.75 -2.41
C GLY A 123 -11.17 2.86 -3.19
N ASP A 124 -10.13 2.14 -2.79
CA ASP A 124 -8.83 2.15 -3.48
C ASP A 124 -8.93 1.63 -4.92
N ILE A 125 -9.72 0.57 -5.18
CA ILE A 125 -9.95 0.06 -6.53
C ILE A 125 -10.64 1.11 -7.40
N ILE A 126 -11.67 1.79 -6.88
CA ILE A 126 -12.36 2.87 -7.62
C ILE A 126 -11.38 4.01 -7.93
N CYS A 127 -10.59 4.44 -6.95
CA CYS A 127 -9.59 5.50 -7.14
C CYS A 127 -8.55 5.12 -8.20
N PHE A 128 -8.11 3.85 -8.19
CA PHE A 128 -7.19 3.32 -9.19
C PHE A 128 -7.79 3.29 -10.59
N LEU A 129 -9.04 2.85 -10.73
CA LEU A 129 -9.70 2.81 -12.04
C LEU A 129 -9.85 4.21 -12.64
N VAL A 130 -10.14 5.22 -11.80
CA VAL A 130 -10.15 6.63 -12.21
C VAL A 130 -8.75 7.07 -12.69
N GLN A 131 -7.70 6.76 -11.94
CA GLN A 131 -6.32 7.09 -12.31
C GLN A 131 -5.88 6.38 -13.60
N ALA A 132 -6.17 5.08 -13.72
CA ALA A 132 -5.86 4.27 -14.89
C ALA A 132 -6.60 4.78 -16.14
N GLY A 133 -7.87 5.17 -16.00
CA GLY A 133 -8.64 5.82 -17.06
C GLY A 133 -8.01 7.14 -17.50
N GLY A 134 -7.64 8.00 -16.54
CA GLY A 134 -6.93 9.24 -16.82
C GLY A 134 -5.57 9.02 -17.48
N ALA A 135 -4.79 8.05 -17.02
CA ALA A 135 -3.48 7.69 -17.60
C ALA A 135 -3.62 7.14 -19.02
N SER A 136 -4.64 6.34 -19.29
CA SER A 136 -4.95 5.84 -20.64
C SER A 136 -5.28 6.98 -21.61
N ILE A 137 -6.09 7.96 -21.17
CA ILE A 137 -6.36 9.17 -21.97
C ILE A 137 -5.06 9.96 -22.17
N LEU A 138 -4.22 10.10 -21.14
CA LEU A 138 -2.96 10.85 -21.20
C LEU A 138 -1.99 10.28 -22.24
N VAL A 139 -1.85 8.95 -22.31
CA VAL A 139 -0.97 8.25 -23.26
C VAL A 139 -1.42 8.43 -24.73
N ASN A 140 -2.70 8.70 -24.95
CA ASN A 140 -3.29 8.87 -26.28
C ASN A 140 -3.65 10.33 -26.61
N ALA A 141 -3.38 11.27 -25.71
CA ALA A 141 -3.75 12.66 -25.88
C ALA A 141 -2.84 13.36 -26.92
N THR A 142 -3.47 13.95 -27.94
CA THR A 142 -2.78 14.70 -29.02
C THR A 142 -2.92 16.22 -28.88
N SER A 143 -3.82 16.70 -28.01
CA SER A 143 -4.04 18.13 -27.77
C SER A 143 -3.74 18.52 -26.33
N LYS A 144 -3.33 19.77 -26.12
CA LYS A 144 -3.06 20.33 -24.77
C LYS A 144 -4.28 20.25 -23.85
N SER A 145 -5.48 20.46 -24.40
CA SER A 145 -6.74 20.32 -23.65
C SER A 145 -6.98 18.89 -23.17
N ALA A 146 -6.73 17.90 -24.03
CA ALA A 146 -6.86 16.48 -23.67
C ALA A 146 -5.84 16.07 -22.59
N VAL A 147 -4.59 16.56 -22.68
CA VAL A 147 -3.56 16.35 -21.65
C VAL A 147 -4.00 16.92 -20.30
N ASN A 148 -4.47 18.17 -20.27
CA ASN A 148 -4.93 18.81 -19.03
C ASN A 148 -6.13 18.08 -18.40
N ASN A 149 -7.11 17.67 -19.21
CA ASN A 149 -8.26 16.91 -18.72
C ASN A 149 -7.84 15.55 -18.15
N ALA A 150 -6.94 14.84 -18.84
CA ALA A 150 -6.41 13.57 -18.36
C ALA A 150 -5.66 13.72 -17.03
N GLN A 151 -4.82 14.76 -16.89
CA GLN A 151 -4.14 15.07 -15.64
C GLN A 151 -5.12 15.38 -14.50
N ASN A 152 -6.16 16.16 -14.77
CA ASN A 152 -7.19 16.47 -13.77
C ASN A 152 -7.92 15.22 -13.28
N ILE A 153 -8.20 14.25 -14.16
CA ILE A 153 -8.81 12.96 -13.80
C ILE A 153 -7.87 12.16 -12.90
N ILE A 154 -6.58 12.08 -13.23
CA ILE A 154 -5.58 11.39 -12.39
C ILE A 154 -5.46 12.06 -11.02
N LEU A 155 -5.36 13.39 -10.99
CA LEU A 155 -5.29 14.18 -9.75
C LEU A 155 -6.51 13.96 -8.86
N PHE A 156 -7.71 13.92 -9.43
CA PHE A 156 -8.93 13.64 -8.69
C PHE A 156 -8.87 12.26 -8.01
N GLY A 157 -8.44 11.23 -8.75
CA GLY A 157 -8.29 9.88 -8.20
C GLY A 157 -7.25 9.82 -7.07
N LEU A 158 -6.12 10.52 -7.20
CA LEU A 158 -5.08 10.59 -6.16
C LEU A 158 -5.58 11.29 -4.89
N VAL A 159 -6.30 12.41 -5.02
CA VAL A 159 -6.91 13.11 -3.87
C VAL A 159 -7.92 12.22 -3.17
N LEU A 160 -8.79 11.56 -3.93
CA LEU A 160 -9.79 10.65 -3.38
C LEU A 160 -9.13 9.49 -2.61
N GLN A 161 -8.06 8.91 -3.16
CA GLN A 161 -7.29 7.85 -2.50
C GLN A 161 -6.68 8.31 -1.17
N ILE A 162 -6.08 9.51 -1.14
CA ILE A 162 -5.54 10.09 0.11
C ILE A 162 -6.65 10.27 1.15
N LEU A 163 -7.83 10.75 0.74
CA LEU A 163 -8.98 10.92 1.64
C LEU A 163 -9.44 9.59 2.23
N PHE A 164 -9.62 8.54 1.40
CA PHE A 164 -9.98 7.20 1.89
C PHE A 164 -8.95 6.65 2.88
N PHE A 165 -7.66 6.81 2.58
CA PHE A 165 -6.59 6.35 3.45
C PHE A 165 -6.56 7.11 4.80
N PHE A 166 -6.79 8.42 4.78
CA PHE A 166 -6.87 9.23 5.99
C PHE A 166 -8.08 8.86 6.86
N LEU A 167 -9.24 8.58 6.24
CA LEU A 167 -10.41 8.05 6.93
C LEU A 167 -10.10 6.71 7.60
N PHE A 168 -9.37 5.82 6.93
CA PHE A 168 -8.92 4.55 7.53
C PHE A 168 -8.02 4.78 8.76
N LEU A 169 -7.01 5.65 8.67
CA LEU A 169 -6.15 5.97 9.81
C LEU A 169 -6.93 6.56 10.98
N SER A 170 -7.92 7.41 10.69
CA SER A 170 -8.81 7.97 11.70
C SER A 170 -9.60 6.87 12.43
N VAL A 171 -10.12 5.87 11.71
CA VAL A 171 -10.79 4.71 12.32
C VAL A 171 -9.84 3.94 13.25
N ALA A 172 -8.59 3.73 12.83
CA ALA A 172 -7.59 3.03 13.64
C ALA A 172 -7.24 3.82 14.93
N VAL A 173 -7.07 5.13 14.84
CA VAL A 173 -6.77 6.01 15.99
C VAL A 173 -7.96 6.06 16.95
N VAL A 174 -9.18 6.28 16.45
CA VAL A 174 -10.39 6.30 17.27
C VAL A 174 -10.59 4.98 17.99
N TRP A 175 -10.37 3.85 17.30
CA TRP A 175 -10.42 2.53 17.93
C TRP A 175 -9.39 2.38 19.05
N GLN A 176 -8.13 2.78 18.81
CA GLN A 176 -7.08 2.72 19.82
C GLN A 176 -7.42 3.55 21.06
N VAL A 177 -7.89 4.78 20.87
CA VAL A 177 -8.26 5.67 21.99
C VAL A 177 -9.39 5.06 22.82
N ARG A 178 -10.41 4.50 22.17
CA ARG A 178 -11.55 3.86 22.85
C ARG A 178 -11.18 2.59 23.60
N VAL A 179 -10.27 1.77 23.06
CA VAL A 179 -9.85 0.52 23.70
C VAL A 179 -8.87 0.79 24.85
N ARG A 180 -8.01 1.81 24.76
CA ARG A 180 -7.04 2.15 25.81
C ARG A 180 -7.67 2.48 27.17
N SER A 181 -8.88 3.02 27.19
CA SER A 181 -9.62 3.31 28.42
C SER A 181 -10.33 2.09 29.02
N GLN A 182 -10.21 0.91 28.40
CA GLN A 182 -10.92 -0.30 28.81
C GLN A 182 -9.97 -1.35 29.39
N PRO A 183 -10.45 -2.21 30.32
CA PRO A 183 -9.67 -3.34 30.86
C PRO A 183 -9.11 -4.26 29.77
N LEU A 184 -9.81 -4.35 28.62
CA LEU A 184 -9.41 -5.13 27.44
C LEU A 184 -8.00 -4.82 26.94
N TRP A 185 -7.54 -3.56 27.06
CA TRP A 185 -6.18 -3.19 26.66
C TRP A 185 -5.13 -3.88 27.53
N ARG A 186 -5.36 -3.92 28.85
CA ARG A 186 -4.45 -4.57 29.80
C ARG A 186 -4.47 -6.08 29.62
N ILE A 187 -5.66 -6.67 29.50
CA ILE A 187 -5.82 -8.11 29.30
C ILE A 187 -5.17 -8.58 27.99
N SER A 188 -5.26 -7.78 26.92
CA SER A 188 -4.56 -8.07 25.65
C SER A 188 -3.04 -8.12 25.85
N ILE A 189 -2.46 -7.16 26.57
CA ILE A 189 -1.01 -7.14 26.86
C ILE A 189 -0.62 -8.35 27.72
N GLU A 190 -1.39 -8.66 28.76
CA GLU A 190 -1.14 -9.80 29.66
C GLU A 190 -1.30 -11.15 28.97
N SER A 191 -2.13 -11.25 27.93
CA SER A 191 -2.27 -12.45 27.10
C SER A 191 -1.09 -12.70 26.16
N GLY A 192 -0.07 -11.82 26.17
CA GLY A 192 1.11 -11.90 25.32
C GLY A 192 0.91 -11.33 23.92
N LEU A 193 -0.22 -10.65 23.64
CA LEU A 193 -0.41 -9.91 22.39
C LEU A 193 0.31 -8.56 22.50
N PRO A 194 1.36 -8.29 21.69
CA PRO A 194 2.09 -7.03 21.73
C PRO A 194 1.31 -5.92 20.98
N LEU A 195 0.09 -5.63 21.45
CA LEU A 195 -0.89 -4.78 20.78
C LEU A 195 -0.34 -3.38 20.45
N ALA A 196 0.41 -2.78 21.39
CA ALA A 196 1.07 -1.50 21.17
C ALA A 196 2.08 -1.55 20.01
N ARG A 197 2.92 -2.59 19.97
CA ARG A 197 3.91 -2.78 18.89
C ARG A 197 3.24 -2.94 17.54
N MET A 198 2.16 -3.72 17.47
CA MET A 198 1.41 -3.96 16.24
C MET A 198 0.73 -2.68 15.74
N LEU A 199 0.13 -1.90 16.63
CA LEU A 199 -0.45 -0.60 16.28
C LEU A 199 0.60 0.39 15.80
N TRP A 200 1.74 0.48 16.48
CA TRP A 200 2.84 1.34 16.03
C TRP A 200 3.37 0.93 14.64
N SER A 201 3.50 -0.37 14.38
CA SER A 201 3.88 -0.86 13.05
C SER A 201 2.84 -0.50 11.98
N LEU A 202 1.55 -0.56 12.32
CA LEU A 202 0.45 -0.16 11.44
C LEU A 202 0.47 1.34 11.15
N TYR A 203 0.69 2.18 12.17
CA TYR A 203 0.78 3.63 11.98
C TYR A 203 2.02 4.01 11.17
N LEU A 204 3.16 3.37 11.41
CA LEU A 204 4.37 3.58 10.62
C LEU A 204 4.12 3.26 9.14
N VAL A 205 3.57 2.08 8.85
CA VAL A 205 3.20 1.70 7.47
C VAL A 205 2.18 2.68 6.89
N GLY A 206 1.19 3.10 7.66
CA GLY A 206 0.20 4.08 7.23
C GLY A 206 0.81 5.43 6.85
N VAL A 207 1.71 5.96 7.67
CA VAL A 207 2.42 7.20 7.37
C VAL A 207 3.25 7.06 6.10
N LEU A 208 3.98 5.96 5.92
CA LEU A 208 4.79 5.73 4.71
C LEU A 208 3.93 5.67 3.44
N ILE A 209 2.79 4.98 3.47
CA ILE A 209 1.82 4.95 2.35
C ILE A 209 1.26 6.35 2.09
N THR A 210 0.98 7.13 3.15
CA THR A 210 0.45 8.49 3.01
C THR A 210 1.47 9.43 2.36
N VAL A 211 2.74 9.36 2.79
CA VAL A 211 3.82 10.15 2.21
C VAL A 211 3.98 9.83 0.73
N ARG A 212 3.95 8.55 0.36
CA ARG A 212 3.94 8.10 -1.05
C ARG A 212 2.76 8.71 -1.83
N SER A 213 1.55 8.64 -1.30
CA SER A 213 0.36 9.20 -1.97
C SER A 213 0.45 10.71 -2.16
N ILE A 214 1.00 11.44 -1.18
CA ILE A 214 1.26 12.89 -1.29
C ILE A 214 2.34 13.17 -2.34
N TYR A 215 3.42 12.39 -2.37
CA TYR A 215 4.44 12.48 -3.43
C TYR A 215 3.80 12.32 -4.82
N ARG A 216 2.99 11.28 -5.02
CA ARG A 216 2.28 11.06 -6.30
C ARG A 216 1.34 12.21 -6.65
N LEU A 217 0.62 12.77 -5.67
CA LEU A 217 -0.19 13.97 -5.90
C LEU A 217 0.68 15.16 -6.35
N ALA A 218 1.82 15.40 -5.69
CA ALA A 218 2.72 16.50 -6.03
C ALA A 218 3.38 16.30 -7.39
N GLU A 219 3.78 15.07 -7.72
CA GLU A 219 4.33 14.66 -9.01
C GLU A 219 3.37 15.00 -10.15
N TYR A 220 2.11 14.56 -10.06
CA TYR A 220 1.09 14.84 -11.09
C TYR A 220 0.64 16.31 -11.11
N LYS A 221 0.65 17.00 -9.96
CA LYS A 221 0.29 18.42 -9.88
C LYS A 221 1.36 19.31 -10.52
N GLY A 222 2.63 18.89 -10.47
CA GLY A 222 3.74 19.58 -11.13
C GLY A 222 3.64 19.63 -12.65
N GLY A 223 2.75 18.83 -13.25
CA GLY A 223 2.57 18.76 -14.70
C GLY A 223 3.73 18.07 -15.42
N GLN A 224 3.65 17.94 -16.75
CA GLN A 224 4.63 17.15 -17.51
C GLN A 224 6.04 17.75 -17.55
N ASP A 225 6.18 19.03 -17.19
CA ASP A 225 7.48 19.73 -17.11
C ASP A 225 7.98 19.87 -15.66
N GLY A 226 7.27 19.29 -14.69
CA GLY A 226 7.62 19.37 -13.27
C GLY A 226 8.90 18.58 -12.94
N TYR A 227 9.73 19.13 -12.05
CA TYR A 227 11.01 18.53 -11.63
C TYR A 227 10.88 17.06 -11.16
N LEU A 228 9.77 16.72 -10.50
CA LEU A 228 9.52 15.37 -9.97
C LEU A 228 9.25 14.33 -11.07
N ILE A 229 8.68 14.74 -12.21
CA ILE A 229 8.43 13.85 -13.35
C ILE A 229 9.67 13.74 -14.24
N THR A 230 10.46 14.81 -14.35
CA THR A 230 11.62 14.87 -15.25
C THR A 230 12.88 14.22 -14.67
N HIS A 231 12.95 14.00 -13.35
CA HIS A 231 14.07 13.33 -12.69
C HIS A 231 13.63 11.97 -12.17
N GLU A 232 14.51 10.98 -12.32
CA GLU A 232 14.20 9.60 -11.95
C GLU A 232 14.39 9.31 -10.44
N TRP A 233 15.36 9.97 -9.80
CA TRP A 233 15.71 9.70 -8.39
C TRP A 233 14.56 9.90 -7.37
N PRO A 234 13.64 10.88 -7.50
CA PRO A 234 12.54 11.06 -6.56
C PRO A 234 11.61 9.85 -6.55
N ALA A 235 11.37 9.23 -7.71
CA ALA A 235 10.54 8.03 -7.79
C ALA A 235 11.18 6.86 -7.04
N TYR A 236 12.50 6.65 -7.14
CA TYR A 236 13.13 5.58 -6.37
C TYR A 236 13.13 5.85 -4.86
N LEU A 237 13.34 7.08 -4.42
CA LEU A 237 13.43 7.42 -3.00
C LEU A 237 12.07 7.58 -2.32
N LEU A 238 11.13 8.29 -2.96
CA LEU A 238 9.84 8.68 -2.37
C LEU A 238 8.70 7.73 -2.77
N ASP A 239 8.95 6.78 -3.66
CA ASP A 239 7.97 5.75 -4.04
C ASP A 239 8.48 4.34 -3.73
N ALA A 240 9.52 3.90 -4.43
CA ALA A 240 10.03 2.53 -4.34
C ALA A 240 10.59 2.21 -2.94
N PHE A 241 11.49 3.06 -2.44
CA PHE A 241 12.13 2.86 -1.14
C PHE A 241 11.12 2.90 0.01
N LEU A 242 10.11 3.78 -0.04
CA LEU A 242 9.05 3.79 0.97
C LEU A 242 8.27 2.48 0.98
N MET A 243 7.94 1.90 -0.18
CA MET A 243 7.23 0.61 -0.24
C MET A 243 8.10 -0.57 0.18
N ALA A 244 9.39 -0.52 -0.11
CA ALA A 244 10.34 -1.52 0.41
C ALA A 244 10.37 -1.50 1.95
N ILE A 245 10.38 -0.31 2.58
CA ILE A 245 10.26 -0.18 4.05
C ILE A 245 8.92 -0.73 4.54
N VAL A 246 7.81 -0.41 3.86
CA VAL A 246 6.49 -0.96 4.22
C VAL A 246 6.52 -2.48 4.24
N MET A 247 7.01 -3.13 3.18
CA MET A 247 7.14 -4.58 3.14
C MET A 247 8.03 -5.09 4.28
N ALA A 248 9.21 -4.51 4.48
CA ALA A 248 10.12 -4.91 5.56
C ALA A 248 9.46 -4.82 6.95
N VAL A 249 8.75 -3.73 7.26
CA VAL A 249 8.05 -3.56 8.54
C VAL A 249 6.93 -4.58 8.71
N THR A 250 6.19 -4.88 7.63
CA THR A 250 5.09 -5.87 7.69
C THR A 250 5.57 -7.31 7.93
N LEU A 251 6.86 -7.62 7.79
CA LEU A 251 7.42 -8.90 8.23
C LEU A 251 7.24 -9.15 9.74
N VAL A 252 7.23 -8.08 10.55
CA VAL A 252 6.97 -8.17 12.00
C VAL A 252 5.60 -8.79 12.28
N TRP A 253 4.63 -8.66 11.37
CA TRP A 253 3.27 -9.17 11.56
C TRP A 253 3.20 -10.70 11.59
N TYR A 254 4.18 -11.40 11.02
CA TYR A 254 4.25 -12.86 11.07
C TYR A 254 4.75 -13.40 12.43
N SER A 255 5.38 -12.53 13.24
CA SER A 255 5.84 -12.89 14.59
C SER A 255 4.70 -13.05 15.59
N VAL A 256 3.53 -12.48 15.31
CA VAL A 256 2.39 -12.48 16.24
C VAL A 256 1.27 -13.40 15.76
N GLU A 257 0.69 -14.15 16.69
CA GLU A 257 -0.49 -14.98 16.42
C GLU A 257 -1.80 -14.25 16.72
N LEU A 258 -2.38 -13.67 15.67
CA LEU A 258 -3.73 -13.11 15.70
C LEU A 258 -4.79 -14.23 15.57
N SER A 259 -4.89 -15.10 16.58
CA SER A 259 -5.93 -16.13 16.67
C SER A 259 -7.09 -15.65 17.55
N GLY A 260 -8.23 -15.32 16.92
CA GLY A 260 -9.44 -14.90 17.64
C GLY A 260 -10.00 -15.96 18.59
N LYS A 261 -9.72 -17.26 18.35
CA LYS A 261 -10.27 -18.37 19.16
C LYS A 261 -9.61 -18.50 20.53
N LYS A 262 -8.28 -18.33 20.62
CA LYS A 262 -7.55 -18.42 21.90
C LYS A 262 -7.75 -17.19 22.77
N ALA A 263 -7.84 -16.01 22.17
CA ALA A 263 -8.14 -14.77 22.89
C ALA A 263 -9.55 -14.82 23.51
N GLN A 264 -10.56 -15.29 22.76
CA GLN A 264 -11.91 -15.46 23.32
C GLN A 264 -12.00 -16.56 24.38
N GLN A 265 -11.34 -17.72 24.21
CA GLN A 265 -11.31 -18.76 25.24
C GLN A 265 -10.59 -18.30 26.52
N GLY A 266 -9.45 -17.61 26.40
CA GLY A 266 -8.71 -17.09 27.56
C GLY A 266 -9.47 -15.99 28.30
N LEU A 267 -10.18 -15.11 27.57
CA LEU A 267 -11.01 -14.07 28.16
C LEU A 267 -12.22 -14.67 28.87
N HIS A 268 -12.89 -15.65 28.25
CA HIS A 268 -14.09 -16.29 28.82
C HIS A 268 -13.76 -17.11 30.07
N LEU A 269 -12.61 -17.80 30.09
CA LEU A 269 -12.17 -18.59 31.25
C LEU A 269 -11.75 -17.72 32.44
N ARG A 270 -11.19 -16.52 32.20
CA ARG A 270 -10.79 -15.59 33.27
C ARG A 270 -11.96 -14.77 33.82
N VAL A 271 -12.87 -14.32 32.97
CA VAL A 271 -14.10 -13.66 33.45
C VAL A 271 -14.94 -14.61 34.31
N MET A 272 -14.87 -15.92 34.07
CA MET A 272 -15.51 -16.93 34.91
C MET A 272 -14.73 -17.29 36.19
N SER A 273 -13.45 -16.95 36.30
CA SER A 273 -12.67 -17.17 37.55
C SER A 273 -12.81 -16.01 38.54
N ASP A 274 -13.23 -14.84 38.04
CA ASP A 274 -13.38 -13.61 38.82
C ASP A 274 -14.85 -13.37 39.28
N VAL A 275 -15.73 -14.36 39.08
CA VAL A 275 -17.13 -14.42 39.55
C VAL A 275 -17.27 -15.58 40.54
#